data_AF-A0A967H8X8-F1
#
_entry.id   AF-A0A967H8X8-F1
#
_cell.length_a   1.000
_cell.length_b   1.000
_cell.length_c   1.000
_cell.angle_alpha   90.00
_cell.angle_beta   90.00
_cell.angle_gamma   90.00
#
_symmetry.space_group_name_H-M   'P 1'
#
loop_
_entity.id
_entity.type
_entity.pdbx_description
1 polymer ?
#
loop_
_entity_poly.entity_id
_entity_poly.type
_entity_poly.pdbx_seq_one_letter_code
_entity_poly.pdbx_strand_id
1 'polypeptide(L)' 'ERVARVEVAPAELERATALLPGVAARLRALGFARVVLDVEGYRRGALNEGLVRLEAG' A
#
# COMPACT_ATOMS: atom_id res chain seq x y z
N GLU A 1 -12.84 11.29 -7.72
CA GLU A 1 -12.16 10.21 -8.47
C GLU A 1 -11.53 9.24 -7.47
N ARG A 2 -11.62 7.92 -7.66
CA ARG A 2 -11.06 6.93 -6.71
C ARG A 2 -9.59 6.63 -7.04
N VAL A 3 -8.69 6.85 -6.09
CA VAL A 3 -7.25 6.58 -6.24
C VAL A 3 -6.84 5.47 -5.27
N ALA A 4 -6.16 4.45 -5.76
CA ALA A 4 -5.48 3.47 -4.92
C ALA A 4 -4.03 3.90 -4.71
N ARG A 5 -3.63 4.09 -3.45
CA ARG A 5 -2.22 4.31 -3.06
C ARG A 5 -1.64 2.98 -2.60
N VAL A 6 -0.57 2.56 -3.25
CA VAL A 6 0.21 1.37 -2.88
C VAL A 6 1.37 1.84 -2.01
N GLU A 7 1.47 1.30 -0.81
CA GLU A 7 2.56 1.53 0.13
C GLU A 7 3.28 0.20 0.37
N VAL A 8 4.60 0.22 0.28
CA VAL A 8 5.48 -0.92 0.57
C VAL A 8 6.61 -0.45 1.45
N ALA A 9 7.25 -1.34 2.22
CA ALA A 9 8.44 -0.94 2.95
C ALA A 9 9.51 -0.39 1.98
N PRO A 10 10.34 0.60 2.38
CA PRO A 10 11.36 1.15 1.49
C PRO A 10 12.28 0.10 0.86
N ALA A 11 12.64 -0.94 1.63
CA ALA A 11 13.44 -2.08 1.17
C ALA A 11 12.74 -2.96 0.10
N GLU A 12 11.43 -2.78 -0.11
CA GLU A 12 10.64 -3.54 -1.08
C GLU A 12 10.29 -2.74 -2.33
N LEU A 13 10.69 -1.46 -2.44
CA LEU A 13 10.37 -0.60 -3.60
C LEU A 13 10.82 -1.23 -4.91
N GLU A 14 12.05 -1.77 -4.96
CA GLU A 14 12.57 -2.43 -6.16
C GLU A 14 11.68 -3.61 -6.59
N ARG A 15 11.34 -4.51 -5.64
CA ARG A 15 10.44 -5.64 -5.90
C ARG A 15 9.04 -5.17 -6.32
N ALA A 16 8.55 -4.09 -5.72
CA ALA A 16 7.23 -3.55 -6.01
C ALA A 16 7.10 -3.08 -7.46
N THR A 17 8.14 -2.46 -8.03
CA THR A 17 8.11 -2.00 -9.43
C THR A 17 7.85 -3.14 -10.42
N ALA A 18 8.40 -4.33 -10.18
CA ALA A 18 8.14 -5.51 -11.00
C ALA A 18 6.70 -6.04 -10.90
N LEU A 19 6.06 -5.88 -9.73
CA LEU A 19 4.71 -6.42 -9.45
C LEU A 19 3.59 -5.41 -9.76
N LEU A 20 3.90 -4.12 -9.73
CA LEU A 20 2.94 -3.02 -9.86
C LEU A 20 2.06 -3.08 -11.11
N PRO A 21 2.53 -3.49 -12.30
CA PRO A 21 1.65 -3.61 -13.47
C PRO A 21 0.46 -4.55 -13.24
N GLY A 22 0.72 -5.72 -12.63
CA GLY A 22 -0.31 -6.71 -12.32
C GLY A 22 -1.24 -6.25 -11.20
N VAL A 23 -0.68 -5.64 -10.14
CA VAL A 23 -1.45 -5.05 -9.05
C VAL A 23 -2.35 -3.93 -9.55
N ALA A 24 -1.82 -3.02 -10.38
CA ALA A 24 -2.56 -1.90 -10.92
C ALA A 24 -3.70 -2.33 -11.85
N ALA A 25 -3.51 -3.39 -12.65
CA ALA A 25 -4.58 -3.95 -13.47
C ALA A 25 -5.76 -4.45 -12.61
N ARG A 26 -5.45 -5.18 -11.53
CA ARG A 26 -6.48 -5.67 -10.59
C ARG A 26 -7.19 -4.54 -9.85
N LEU A 27 -6.46 -3.53 -9.39
CA LEU A 27 -7.05 -2.36 -8.73
C LEU A 27 -7.96 -1.56 -9.69
N ARG A 28 -7.57 -1.40 -10.96
CA ARG A 28 -8.44 -0.78 -11.96
C ARG A 28 -9.71 -1.57 -12.20
N ALA A 29 -9.64 -2.91 -12.23
CA ALA A 29 -10.82 -3.77 -12.33
C ALA A 29 -11.76 -3.64 -11.12
N LEU A 30 -11.24 -3.25 -9.94
CA LEU A 30 -12.02 -2.92 -8.74
C LEU A 30 -12.61 -1.49 -8.77
N GLY A 31 -12.38 -0.73 -9.83
CA GLY A 31 -12.98 0.58 -10.05
C GLY A 31 -12.15 1.78 -9.56
N PHE A 32 -10.86 1.58 -9.25
CA PHE A 32 -9.93 2.69 -9.01
C PHE A 32 -9.51 3.31 -10.35
N ALA A 33 -9.71 4.62 -10.49
CA ALA A 33 -9.39 5.36 -11.70
C ALA A 33 -7.88 5.59 -11.85
N ARG A 34 -7.16 5.77 -10.73
CA ARG A 34 -5.70 5.84 -10.71
C ARG A 34 -5.10 4.92 -9.64
N VAL A 35 -3.88 4.47 -9.92
CA VAL A 35 -3.05 3.69 -9.01
C VAL A 35 -1.70 4.41 -8.92
N VAL A 36 -1.27 4.71 -7.70
CA VAL A 36 -0.01 5.41 -7.43
C VAL A 36 0.83 4.62 -6.43
N LEU A 37 2.15 4.63 -6.59
CA LEU A 37 3.10 4.11 -5.60
C LEU A 37 3.56 5.26 -4.73
N ASP A 38 3.49 5.08 -3.41
CA ASP A 38 4.10 6.00 -2.46
C ASP A 38 5.59 5.63 -2.29
N VAL A 39 6.48 6.51 -2.73
CA VAL A 39 7.94 6.31 -2.65
C VAL A 39 8.50 6.57 -1.26
N GLU A 40 7.77 7.29 -0.41
CA GLU A 40 8.09 7.40 1.02
C GLU A 40 7.85 6.06 1.74
N GLY A 41 6.99 5.23 1.14
CA GLY A 41 6.74 3.86 1.54
C GLY A 41 5.96 3.72 2.86
N TYR A 42 5.84 2.48 3.30
CA TYR A 42 5.22 2.10 4.56
C TYR A 42 6.23 2.26 5.70
N ARG A 43 5.99 3.22 6.60
CA ARG A 43 6.71 3.32 7.88
C ARG A 43 6.03 2.42 8.91
N ARG A 44 6.81 1.55 9.57
CA ARG A 44 6.33 0.73 10.70
C ARG A 44 5.64 1.64 11.72
N GLY A 45 4.33 1.45 11.90
CA GLY A 45 3.52 2.26 12.82
C GLY A 45 2.34 2.97 12.15
N ALA A 46 2.40 3.29 10.86
CA ALA A 46 1.33 4.04 10.19
C ALA A 46 -0.01 3.29 10.12
N LEU A 47 0.00 1.96 10.05
CA LEU A 47 -1.23 1.15 10.18
C LEU A 47 -1.70 0.99 11.63
N ASN A 48 -0.79 1.16 12.60
CA ASN A 48 -1.03 0.92 14.02
C ASN A 48 -1.35 2.20 14.81
N GLU A 49 -1.20 3.39 14.21
CA GLU A 49 -1.50 4.68 14.86
C GLU A 49 -2.96 4.80 15.34
N GLY A 50 -3.86 3.94 14.85
CA GLY A 50 -5.24 3.80 15.35
C GLY A 50 -5.58 2.44 15.99
N LEU A 51 -4.62 1.51 16.11
CA LEU A 51 -4.86 0.19 16.69
C LEU A 51 -4.42 0.17 18.15
N VAL A 52 -5.39 0.16 19.07
CA VAL A 52 -5.14 -0.11 20.48
C VAL A 52 -4.69 -1.56 20.62
N ARG A 53 -3.47 -1.77 21.11
CA ARG A 53 -3.01 -3.10 21.52
C ARG A 53 -3.84 -3.52 22.75
N LEU A 54 -4.72 -4.49 22.57
CA LEU A 54 -5.34 -5.20 23.70
C LEU A 54 -4.33 -6.24 24.17
N GLU A 55 -3.69 -5.98 25.31
CA GLU A 55 -2.91 -6.99 26.01
C GLU A 55 -3.89 -8.04 26.54
N ALA A 56 -3.79 -9.28 26.07
CA ALA A 56 -4.46 -10.40 26.72
C ALA A 56 -3.67 -10.71 28.00
N GLY A 57 -4.29 -10.47 29.15
CA GLY A 57 -3.73 -10.82 30.46
C GLY A 57 -3.55 -12.31 30.66
#